data_AF-A0A6N1YHA8-F1
#
_entry.id   AF-A0A6N1YHA8-F1
#
_cell.length_a   1.000
_cell.length_b   1.000
_cell.length_c   1.000
_cell.angle_alpha   90.00
_cell.angle_beta   90.00
_cell.angle_gamma   90.00
#
_symmetry.space_group_name_H-M   'P 1'
#
loop_
_entity.id
_entity.type
_entity.pdbx_description
1 polymer ?
#
loop_
_entity_poly.entity_id
_entity_poly.type
_entity_poly.pdbx_seq_one_letter_code
_entity_poly.pdbx_strand_id
1 'polypeptide(L)'
;MFGGLLSILIAIWVYRTAVQAKTGKVLFWTAGAAITFFVVQLLFYEFNIIIIDTFDGSNIGGDYDRDFTDIGDRKDGGGLQDGFFGSVLGILFEILPLFMAWLSVALIRTKFMLKESINYANLVSGIKDTFIGIKNSFKTTD
;
A
#
# COMPACT_ATOMS: atom_id res chain seq x y z
N MET A 1 -6.14 -5.30 9.86
CA MET A 1 -5.00 -4.65 10.55
C MET A 1 -3.76 -4.47 9.65
N PHE A 2 -3.82 -4.77 8.34
CA PHE A 2 -2.62 -4.94 7.51
C PHE A 2 -2.16 -3.66 6.79
N GLY A 3 -3.09 -2.78 6.39
CA GLY A 3 -2.77 -1.53 5.70
C GLY A 3 -1.94 -0.56 6.54
N GLY A 4 -2.26 -0.45 7.83
CA GLY A 4 -1.48 0.34 8.79
C GLY A 4 -0.05 -0.17 9.00
N LEU A 5 0.14 -1.50 9.05
CA LEU A 5 1.49 -2.07 9.15
C LEU A 5 2.31 -1.82 7.87
N LEU A 6 1.69 -1.99 6.70
CA LEU A 6 2.35 -1.76 5.42
C LEU A 6 2.77 -0.29 5.24
N SER A 7 1.94 0.67 5.67
CA SER A 7 2.28 2.10 5.59
C SER A 7 3.52 2.45 6.43
N ILE A 8 3.66 1.84 7.61
CA ILE A 8 4.86 1.98 8.46
C ILE A 8 6.08 1.39 7.76
N LEU A 9 5.97 0.19 7.18
CA LEU A 9 7.06 -0.44 6.44
C LEU A 9 7.50 0.39 5.23
N ILE A 10 6.54 0.98 4.50
CA ILE A 10 6.80 1.93 3.41
C ILE A 10 7.57 3.14 3.91
N ALA A 11 7.14 3.75 5.02
CA ALA A 11 7.81 4.92 5.58
C ALA A 11 9.26 4.60 5.97
N ILE A 12 9.50 3.46 6.64
CA ILE A 12 10.85 3.01 7.01
C ILE A 12 11.70 2.75 5.75
N TRP A 13 11.13 2.08 4.74
CA TRP A 13 11.82 1.78 3.50
C TRP A 13 12.26 3.04 2.75
N VAL A 14 11.36 4.02 2.63
CA VAL A 14 11.66 5.31 1.98
C VAL A 14 12.67 6.11 2.80
N TYR A 15 12.49 6.20 4.12
CA TYR A 15 13.43 6.87 5.02
C TYR A 15 14.85 6.36 4.82
N ARG A 16 15.03 5.03 4.92
CA ARG A 16 16.36 4.41 4.81
C ARG A 16 16.97 4.61 3.43
N THR A 17 16.16 4.46 2.39
CA THR A 17 16.62 4.74 1.03
C THR A 17 17.09 6.20 0.92
N ALA A 18 16.30 7.15 1.41
CA ALA A 18 16.61 8.58 1.32
C ALA A 18 17.88 8.96 2.07
N VAL A 19 18.15 8.31 3.22
CA VAL A 19 19.40 8.43 3.99
C VAL A 19 20.58 7.87 3.19
N GLN A 20 20.46 6.63 2.68
CA GLN A 20 21.53 5.96 1.93
C GLN A 20 21.90 6.72 0.65
N ALA A 21 20.90 7.23 -0.07
CA ALA A 21 21.07 8.00 -1.29
C ALA A 21 21.42 9.48 -1.05
N LYS A 22 21.59 9.92 0.21
CA LYS A 22 21.97 11.29 0.59
C LYS A 22 21.12 12.37 -0.07
N THR A 23 19.80 12.15 -0.13
CA THR A 23 18.84 13.01 -0.82
C THR A 23 18.66 14.40 -0.20
N GLY A 24 19.22 14.64 1.00
CA GLY A 24 19.17 15.92 1.73
C GLY A 24 17.83 16.24 2.42
N LYS A 25 16.70 15.77 1.88
CA LYS A 25 15.33 16.05 2.38
C LYS A 25 14.63 14.79 2.88
N VAL A 26 15.31 14.02 3.72
CA VAL A 26 14.86 12.67 4.16
C VAL A 26 13.45 12.69 4.77
N LEU A 27 13.16 13.63 5.68
CA LEU A 27 11.85 13.71 6.33
C LEU A 27 10.73 14.07 5.34
N PHE A 28 11.00 14.94 4.37
CA PHE A 28 10.03 15.29 3.33
C PHE A 28 9.71 14.09 2.44
N TRP A 29 10.72 13.30 2.04
CA TRP A 29 10.48 12.08 1.27
C TRP A 29 9.69 11.04 2.05
N THR A 30 10.00 10.88 3.34
CA THR A 30 9.32 9.94 4.22
C THR A 30 7.85 10.33 4.43
N ALA A 31 7.59 11.60 4.77
CA ALA A 31 6.23 12.11 4.94
C ALA A 31 5.45 12.08 3.61
N GLY A 32 6.09 12.49 2.51
CA GLY A 32 5.49 12.44 1.18
C GLY A 32 5.11 11.03 0.75
N ALA A 33 5.93 10.03 1.07
CA ALA A 33 5.61 8.63 0.80
C ALA A 33 4.41 8.14 1.62
N ALA A 34 4.34 8.48 2.91
CA ALA A 34 3.20 8.12 3.75
C ALA A 34 1.89 8.77 3.24
N ILE A 35 1.93 10.06 2.92
CA ILE A 35 0.78 10.78 2.35
C ILE A 35 0.35 10.15 1.02
N THR A 36 1.30 9.92 0.11
CA THR A 36 1.04 9.29 -1.18
C THR A 36 0.38 7.92 -1.00
N PHE A 37 0.90 7.10 -0.08
CA PHE A 37 0.35 5.79 0.21
C PHE A 37 -1.13 5.89 0.61
N PHE A 38 -1.47 6.70 1.62
CA PHE A 38 -2.85 6.82 2.08
C PHE A 38 -3.80 7.43 1.04
N VAL A 39 -3.35 8.45 0.30
CA VAL A 39 -4.17 9.07 -0.75
C VAL A 39 -4.49 8.05 -1.84
N VAL A 40 -3.49 7.32 -2.34
CA VAL A 40 -3.72 6.33 -3.39
C VAL A 40 -4.55 5.15 -2.87
N GLN A 41 -4.28 4.70 -1.64
CA GLN A 41 -5.06 3.65 -1.00
C GLN A 41 -6.55 4.04 -0.93
N LEU A 42 -6.86 5.27 -0.49
CA LEU A 42 -8.22 5.79 -0.43
C LEU A 42 -8.87 5.85 -1.82
N LEU A 43 -8.16 6.37 -2.83
CA LEU A 43 -8.68 6.43 -4.20
C LEU A 43 -9.02 5.06 -4.77
N PHE A 44 -8.20 4.03 -4.48
CA PHE A 44 -8.47 2.69 -4.96
C PHE A 44 -9.55 1.96 -4.16
N TYR A 45 -9.79 2.32 -2.90
CA TYR A 45 -11.01 1.87 -2.20
C TYR A 45 -12.26 2.44 -2.87
N GLU A 46 -12.29 3.73 -3.16
CA GLU A 46 -13.42 4.35 -3.89
C GLU A 46 -13.59 3.74 -5.28
N PHE A 47 -12.48 3.43 -5.97
CA PHE A 47 -12.53 2.73 -7.26
C PHE A 47 -13.15 1.32 -7.14
N ASN A 48 -12.82 0.57 -6.08
CA ASN A 48 -13.44 -0.73 -5.85
C ASN A 48 -14.94 -0.60 -5.58
N ILE A 49 -15.35 0.38 -4.76
CA ILE A 49 -16.77 0.65 -4.49
C ILE A 49 -17.50 0.94 -5.80
N ILE A 50 -16.96 1.80 -6.65
CA ILE A 50 -17.53 2.11 -7.97
C ILE A 50 -17.71 0.86 -8.82
N ILE A 51 -16.71 -0.03 -8.85
CA ILE A 51 -16.82 -1.30 -9.59
C ILE A 51 -17.96 -2.13 -9.02
N ILE A 52 -17.98 -2.37 -7.72
CA ILE A 52 -18.99 -3.23 -7.10
C ILE A 52 -20.39 -2.66 -7.32
N ASP A 53 -20.61 -1.37 -7.05
CA ASP A 53 -21.90 -0.69 -7.25
C ASP A 53 -22.38 -0.77 -8.72
N THR A 54 -21.44 -0.65 -9.68
CA THR A 54 -21.76 -0.70 -11.12
C THR A 54 -22.27 -2.07 -11.55
N PHE A 55 -21.75 -3.15 -10.95
CA PHE A 55 -22.05 -4.51 -11.37
C PHE A 55 -23.10 -5.20 -10.51
N ASP A 56 -23.28 -4.79 -9.25
CA ASP A 56 -24.30 -5.35 -8.34
C ASP A 56 -25.65 -4.62 -8.42
N GLY A 57 -25.69 -3.45 -9.07
CA GLY A 57 -26.92 -2.67 -9.26
C GLY A 57 -27.51 -2.10 -7.96
N SER A 58 -26.78 -2.22 -6.85
CA SER A 58 -27.09 -1.66 -5.53
C SER A 58 -26.05 -0.57 -5.20
N ASN A 59 -26.45 0.44 -4.43
CA ASN A 59 -25.56 1.52 -4.02
C ASN A 59 -25.02 1.18 -2.63
N ILE A 60 -23.85 0.53 -2.57
CA ILE A 60 -23.25 0.01 -1.34
C ILE A 60 -22.36 1.07 -0.68
N GLY A 61 -22.21 2.26 -1.29
CA GLY A 61 -21.23 3.28 -0.87
C GLY A 61 -21.29 3.74 0.60
N GLY A 62 -22.41 3.53 1.31
CA GLY A 62 -22.52 3.77 2.75
C GLY A 62 -22.24 2.56 3.64
N ASP A 63 -22.52 1.36 3.15
CA ASP A 63 -22.39 0.08 3.87
C ASP A 63 -21.05 -0.62 3.58
N TYR A 64 -20.27 -0.09 2.63
CA TYR A 64 -18.93 -0.58 2.36
C TYR A 64 -18.00 -0.23 3.54
N ASP A 65 -17.63 -1.25 4.32
CA ASP A 65 -16.79 -1.09 5.50
C ASP A 65 -15.39 -0.59 5.10
N ARG A 66 -15.20 0.74 5.25
CA ARG A 66 -13.98 1.49 4.94
C ARG A 66 -13.01 1.51 6.12
N ASP A 67 -12.87 0.41 6.84
CA ASP A 67 -11.80 0.33 7.82
C ASP A 67 -10.44 0.32 7.09
N PHE A 68 -9.80 1.50 7.01
CA PHE A 68 -8.46 1.68 6.44
C PHE A 68 -7.37 0.90 7.20
N THR A 69 -7.71 0.44 8.39
CA THR A 69 -6.83 -0.34 9.25
C THR A 69 -7.20 -1.81 9.22
N ASP A 70 -8.45 -2.21 9.01
CA ASP A 70 -8.89 -3.61 9.10
C ASP A 70 -9.05 -4.39 7.78
N ILE A 71 -8.92 -5.71 7.87
CA ILE A 71 -9.03 -6.74 6.80
C ILE A 71 -10.11 -7.79 7.16
N GLY A 72 -10.76 -7.66 8.33
CA GLY A 72 -11.67 -8.66 8.88
C GLY A 72 -13.11 -8.55 8.41
N ASP A 73 -13.55 -9.56 7.64
CA ASP A 73 -14.95 -9.99 7.41
C ASP A 73 -15.87 -9.08 6.56
N ARG A 74 -15.52 -8.91 5.28
CA ARG A 74 -16.40 -8.33 4.24
C ARG A 74 -17.37 -9.37 3.65
N LYS A 75 -18.14 -10.06 4.51
CA LYS A 75 -19.01 -11.18 4.07
C LYS A 75 -20.46 -10.83 3.74
N ASP A 76 -20.88 -9.58 3.96
CA ASP A 76 -22.30 -9.26 3.82
C ASP A 76 -22.58 -8.38 2.61
N GLY A 77 -23.15 -9.00 1.57
CA GLY A 77 -23.77 -8.30 0.43
C GLY A 77 -23.72 -9.13 -0.84
N GLY A 78 -24.81 -9.84 -1.15
CA GLY A 78 -24.93 -10.62 -2.39
C GLY A 78 -24.73 -9.78 -3.67
N GLY A 79 -24.22 -10.42 -4.73
CA GLY A 79 -23.74 -9.76 -5.95
C GLY A 79 -22.52 -10.46 -6.59
N LEU A 80 -21.64 -9.74 -7.30
CA LEU A 80 -20.33 -10.13 -7.87
C LEU A 80 -19.44 -10.87 -6.87
N GLN A 81 -19.72 -10.71 -5.58
CA GLN A 81 -19.02 -11.33 -4.46
C GLN A 81 -19.63 -12.68 -4.01
N ASP A 82 -20.64 -13.20 -4.70
CA ASP A 82 -21.21 -14.54 -4.45
C ASP A 82 -20.41 -15.68 -5.12
N GLY A 83 -20.18 -16.75 -4.36
CA GLY A 83 -19.51 -17.98 -4.82
C GLY A 83 -17.98 -17.91 -4.92
N PHE A 84 -17.37 -18.90 -5.56
CA PHE A 84 -15.90 -19.03 -5.67
C PHE A 84 -15.25 -17.83 -6.37
N PHE A 85 -15.87 -17.33 -7.44
CA PHE A 85 -15.41 -16.12 -8.14
C PHE A 85 -15.55 -14.86 -7.28
N GLY A 86 -16.58 -14.79 -6.45
CA GLY A 86 -16.77 -13.71 -5.50
C GLY A 86 -15.70 -13.66 -4.40
N SER A 87 -15.27 -14.82 -3.90
CA SER A 87 -14.16 -14.89 -2.94
C SER A 87 -12.82 -14.46 -3.56
N VAL A 88 -12.56 -14.82 -4.82
CA VAL A 88 -11.34 -14.37 -5.54
C VAL A 88 -11.37 -12.86 -5.80
N LEU A 89 -12.52 -12.34 -6.24
CA LEU A 89 -12.71 -10.90 -6.48
C LEU A 89 -12.62 -10.09 -5.18
N GLY A 90 -13.17 -10.59 -4.07
CA GLY A 90 -13.06 -9.97 -2.75
C GLY A 90 -11.60 -9.81 -2.31
N ILE A 91 -10.79 -10.87 -2.44
CA ILE A 91 -9.34 -10.83 -2.14
C ILE A 91 -8.62 -9.83 -3.07
N LEU A 92 -8.96 -9.81 -4.36
CA LEU A 92 -8.35 -8.89 -5.31
C LEU A 92 -8.68 -7.43 -4.98
N PHE A 93 -9.94 -7.11 -4.68
CA PHE A 93 -10.34 -5.77 -4.25
C PHE A 93 -9.73 -5.38 -2.90
N GLU A 94 -9.39 -6.34 -2.05
CA GLU A 94 -8.69 -6.05 -0.81
C GLU A 94 -7.20 -5.73 -1.02
N ILE A 95 -6.52 -6.50 -1.87
CA ILE A 95 -5.09 -6.32 -2.14
C ILE A 95 -4.82 -5.13 -3.06
N LEU A 96 -5.71 -4.86 -4.01
CA LEU A 96 -5.50 -3.86 -5.06
C LEU A 96 -5.18 -2.45 -4.49
N PRO A 97 -5.92 -1.89 -3.52
CA PRO A 97 -5.61 -0.58 -2.95
C PRO A 97 -4.23 -0.52 -2.31
N LEU A 98 -3.84 -1.57 -1.58
CA LEU A 98 -2.54 -1.67 -0.94
C LEU A 98 -1.41 -1.80 -1.96
N PHE A 99 -1.61 -2.62 -2.99
CA PHE A 99 -0.64 -2.80 -4.06
C PHE A 99 -0.44 -1.51 -4.86
N MET A 100 -1.52 -0.83 -5.22
CA MET A 100 -1.46 0.42 -5.99
C MET A 100 -0.86 1.56 -5.18
N ALA A 101 -1.13 1.62 -3.88
CA ALA A 101 -0.47 2.55 -2.97
C ALA A 101 1.04 2.30 -2.88
N TRP A 102 1.46 1.04 -2.66
CA TRP A 102 2.88 0.65 -2.66
C TRP A 102 3.55 0.98 -4.01
N LEU A 103 2.92 0.61 -5.12
CA LEU A 103 3.46 0.81 -6.47
C LEU A 103 3.65 2.29 -6.78
N SER A 104 2.69 3.14 -6.41
CA SER A 104 2.76 4.59 -6.61
C SER A 104 3.93 5.19 -5.84
N VAL A 105 4.13 4.78 -4.58
CA VAL A 105 5.29 5.20 -3.79
C VAL A 105 6.59 4.71 -4.43
N ALA A 106 6.65 3.46 -4.88
CA ALA A 106 7.83 2.89 -5.53
C ALA A 106 8.19 3.66 -6.81
N LEU A 107 7.21 3.99 -7.65
CA LEU A 107 7.41 4.77 -8.87
C LEU A 107 7.94 6.17 -8.57
N ILE A 108 7.34 6.88 -7.60
CA ILE A 108 7.79 8.23 -7.20
C ILE A 108 9.20 8.17 -6.63
N ARG A 109 9.46 7.21 -5.74
CA ARG A 109 10.76 6.96 -5.13
C ARG A 109 11.84 6.73 -6.20
N THR A 110 11.60 5.80 -7.13
CA THR A 110 12.59 5.46 -8.17
C THR A 110 12.81 6.64 -9.12
N LYS A 111 11.75 7.27 -9.62
CA LYS A 111 11.85 8.29 -10.67
C LYS A 111 12.33 9.65 -10.15
N PHE A 112 11.81 10.11 -9.01
CA PHE A 112 12.04 11.48 -8.52
C PHE A 112 13.03 11.55 -7.37
N MET A 113 12.97 10.61 -6.43
CA MET A 113 13.88 10.61 -5.28
C MET A 113 15.26 10.06 -5.66
N LEU A 114 15.30 8.90 -6.30
CA LEU A 114 16.54 8.22 -6.71
C LEU A 114 17.04 8.65 -8.09
N LYS A 115 16.15 9.17 -8.94
CA LYS A 115 16.44 9.55 -10.33
C LYS A 115 16.97 8.38 -11.17
N GLU A 116 16.45 7.20 -10.91
CA GLU A 116 16.80 5.95 -11.61
C GLU A 116 15.77 5.62 -12.71
N SER A 117 16.14 4.72 -13.61
CA SER A 117 15.20 4.15 -14.60
C SER A 117 14.14 3.29 -13.90
N ILE A 118 12.91 3.33 -14.39
CA ILE A 118 11.83 2.46 -13.91
C ILE A 118 12.06 1.06 -14.47
N ASN A 119 12.46 0.14 -13.60
CA ASN A 119 12.54 -1.29 -13.87
C ASN A 119 12.28 -2.04 -12.55
N TYR A 120 12.04 -3.35 -12.64
CA TYR A 120 11.72 -4.15 -11.46
C TYR A 120 12.77 -4.03 -10.34
N ALA A 121 14.06 -4.13 -10.70
CA ALA A 121 15.16 -4.09 -9.73
C ALA A 121 15.18 -2.78 -8.92
N ASN A 122 14.94 -1.65 -9.58
CA ASN A 122 14.96 -0.32 -8.95
C ASN A 122 13.67 -0.04 -8.15
N LEU A 123 12.53 -0.61 -8.55
CA LEU A 123 11.26 -0.46 -7.82
C LEU A 123 11.30 -1.15 -6.46
N VAL A 124 11.94 -2.32 -6.38
CA VAL A 124 12.04 -3.13 -5.15
C VAL A 124 13.36 -2.92 -4.39
N SER A 125 14.22 -2.02 -4.87
CA SER A 125 15.55 -1.79 -4.28
C SER A 125 15.43 -1.36 -2.81
N GLY A 126 16.37 -1.81 -1.96
CA GLY A 126 16.40 -1.44 -0.54
C GLY A 126 15.33 -2.11 0.36
N ILE A 127 14.39 -2.89 -0.20
CA ILE A 127 13.42 -3.65 0.62
C ILE A 127 14.17 -4.68 1.49
N LYS A 128 15.09 -5.45 0.89
CA LYS A 128 15.91 -6.42 1.61
C LYS A 128 16.69 -5.76 2.76
N ASP A 129 17.33 -4.63 2.48
CA ASP A 129 18.10 -3.90 3.48
C ASP A 129 17.21 -3.36 4.61
N THR A 130 15.97 -2.97 4.27
CA THR A 130 14.94 -2.56 5.23
C THR A 130 14.70 -3.65 6.26
N PHE A 131 14.39 -4.87 5.82
CA PHE A 131 14.20 -6.01 6.72
C PHE A 131 15.46 -6.39 7.50
N ILE A 132 16.65 -6.33 6.89
CA ILE A 132 17.91 -6.58 7.60
C ILE A 132 18.12 -5.57 8.73
N GLY A 133 17.86 -4.29 8.49
CA GLY A 133 18.03 -3.29 9.55
C GLY A 133 16.95 -3.33 10.61
N ILE A 134 15.70 -3.70 10.28
CA ILE A 134 14.67 -4.01 11.28
C ILE A 134 15.14 -5.19 12.14
N LYS A 135 15.65 -6.27 11.53
CA LYS A 135 16.22 -7.39 12.29
C LYS A 135 17.36 -6.96 13.20
N ASN A 136 18.26 -6.10 12.71
CA ASN A 136 19.41 -5.65 13.48
C ASN A 136 19.04 -4.68 14.60
N SER A 137 17.91 -3.94 14.53
CA SER A 137 17.49 -3.05 15.62
C SER A 137 17.06 -3.79 16.89
N PHE A 138 16.84 -5.10 16.82
CA PHE A 138 16.53 -5.94 17.98
C PHE A 138 17.76 -6.58 18.62
N LYS A 139 18.95 -6.41 18.05
CA LYS A 139 20.19 -6.90 18.66
C LYS A 139 20.58 -5.95 19.79
N THR A 140 20.71 -6.46 21.00
CA THR A 140 21.34 -5.73 22.10
C THR A 140 22.83 -5.61 21.81
N THR A 141 23.41 -4.47 22.16
CA THR A 141 24.86 -4.31 22.16
C THR A 141 25.35 -5.00 23.43
N ASP A 142 25.81 -6.23 23.29
CA ASP A 142 26.63 -6.88 24.33
C ASP A 142 28.10 -6.48 24.13
#